data_AF-A0A1C5DW48-F1
#
_entry.id   AF-A0A1C5DW48-F1
#
_cell.length_a   1.000
_cell.length_b   1.000
_cell.length_c   1.000
_cell.angle_alpha   90.00
_cell.angle_beta   90.00
_cell.angle_gamma   90.00
#
_symmetry.space_group_name_H-M   'P 1'
#
loop_
_entity.id
_entity.type
_entity.pdbx_description
1 polymer ?
#
loop_
_entity_poly.entity_id
_entity_poly.type
_entity_poly.pdbx_seq_one_letter_code
_entity_poly.pdbx_strand_id
1 'polypeptide(L)'
;MSATAKYRSVPLAAAAGYRPNPCTMDMNDGMGAMGYHYINPEYYGSLDPAKPAALLYEDDGKGGRRLTGVEWIVKAGKNTARPTMFGRKFEGPITAHHNSTIPTHYSLHAWLYKNNPSGLFYEWNPDVKCPYPGAPG
;
A
#
# COMPACT_ATOMS: atom_id res chain seq x y z
N MET A 1 11.13 17.22 2.87
CA MET A 1 9.65 17.09 2.77
C MET A 1 9.36 15.90 1.87
N SER A 2 8.52 14.96 2.29
CA SER A 2 8.10 13.84 1.42
C SER A 2 6.91 14.28 0.56
N ALA A 3 6.91 13.92 -0.72
CA ALA A 3 5.86 14.30 -1.68
C ALA A 3 4.45 13.89 -1.25
N THR A 4 4.35 12.86 -0.40
CA THR A 4 3.08 12.30 0.08
C THR A 4 2.74 12.70 1.52
N ALA A 5 3.53 13.59 2.16
CA ALA A 5 3.39 13.90 3.59
C ALA A 5 2.04 14.55 3.94
N LYS A 6 1.45 15.29 3.00
CA LYS A 6 0.10 15.88 3.14
C LYS A 6 -0.99 14.84 3.42
N TYR A 7 -0.78 13.60 2.96
CA TYR A 7 -1.73 12.51 3.17
C TYR A 7 -1.65 11.91 4.58
N ARG A 8 -0.84 12.43 5.50
CA ARG A 8 -1.02 12.13 6.93
C ARG A 8 -2.42 12.53 7.42
N SER A 9 -3.05 13.50 6.75
CA SER A 9 -4.47 13.82 6.93
C SER A 9 -5.33 12.95 6.01
N VAL A 10 -6.11 12.03 6.59
CA VAL A 10 -7.06 11.19 5.84
C VAL A 10 -8.06 12.02 5.02
N PRO A 11 -8.63 13.13 5.52
CA PRO A 11 -9.47 14.01 4.69
C PRO A 11 -8.77 14.51 3.42
N LEU A 12 -7.48 14.83 3.48
CA LEU A 12 -6.72 15.27 2.29
C LEU A 12 -6.47 14.10 1.33
N ALA A 13 -6.27 12.88 1.83
CA ALA A 13 -6.20 11.69 0.99
C ALA A 13 -7.55 11.41 0.30
N ALA A 14 -8.65 11.50 1.05
CA ALA A 14 -10.00 11.32 0.51
C ALA A 14 -10.34 12.38 -0.56
N ALA A 15 -10.01 13.65 -0.32
CA ALA A 15 -10.18 14.74 -1.28
C ALA A 15 -9.34 14.53 -2.55
N ALA A 16 -8.18 13.88 -2.44
CA ALA A 16 -7.33 13.49 -3.57
C ALA A 16 -7.75 12.18 -4.26
N GLY A 17 -8.93 11.63 -3.92
CA GLY A 17 -9.51 10.46 -4.60
C GLY A 17 -9.14 9.10 -4.01
N TYR A 18 -8.34 9.05 -2.94
CA TYR A 18 -8.02 7.78 -2.28
C TYR A 18 -9.22 7.26 -1.47
N ARG A 19 -9.49 5.96 -1.55
CA ARG A 19 -10.61 5.30 -0.87
C ARG A 19 -10.14 4.11 -0.03
N PRO A 20 -10.67 3.94 1.19
CA PRO A 20 -10.25 2.88 2.10
C PRO A 20 -10.64 1.50 1.60
N ASN A 21 -9.73 0.54 1.78
CA ASN A 21 -10.00 -0.89 1.71
C ASN A 21 -9.82 -1.53 3.09
N PRO A 22 -10.37 -2.75 3.29
CA PRO A 22 -10.14 -3.52 4.50
C PRO A 22 -8.64 -3.74 4.82
N CYS A 23 -8.33 -3.87 6.10
CA CYS A 23 -6.97 -4.09 6.58
C CYS A 23 -6.41 -5.42 6.05
N THR A 24 -5.22 -5.36 5.47
CA THR A 24 -4.51 -6.51 4.91
C THR A 24 -3.41 -6.95 5.86
N MET A 25 -3.51 -8.20 6.33
CA MET A 25 -2.52 -8.85 7.19
C MET A 25 -2.20 -10.24 6.66
N ASP A 26 -0.97 -10.67 6.87
CA ASP A 26 -0.55 -12.04 6.58
C ASP A 26 -1.16 -12.98 7.63
N MET A 27 -1.91 -13.96 7.15
CA MET A 27 -2.59 -14.95 7.97
C MET A 27 -1.85 -16.28 8.05
N ASN A 28 -0.82 -16.48 7.22
CA ASN A 28 -0.19 -17.79 7.05
C ASN A 28 1.15 -17.86 7.76
N ASP A 29 2.03 -16.88 7.50
CA ASP A 29 3.45 -16.98 7.85
C ASP A 29 3.86 -16.00 8.97
N GLY A 30 2.91 -15.17 9.44
CA GLY A 30 3.15 -14.19 10.51
C GLY A 30 4.07 -13.04 10.09
N MET A 31 4.17 -12.73 8.79
CA MET A 31 5.04 -11.69 8.25
C MET A 31 4.61 -10.25 8.64
N GLY A 32 3.43 -10.10 9.23
CA GLY A 32 2.90 -8.83 9.72
C GLY A 32 1.70 -8.36 8.91
N ALA A 33 1.62 -7.06 8.67
CA ALA A 33 0.53 -6.47 7.91
C ALA A 33 1.01 -5.38 6.95
N MET A 34 0.22 -5.16 5.90
CA MET A 34 0.33 -3.98 5.04
C MET A 34 -0.51 -2.82 5.60
N GLY A 35 -1.56 -3.16 6.36
CA GLY A 35 -2.50 -2.21 6.92
C GLY A 35 -3.67 -1.92 5.99
N TYR A 36 -4.25 -0.74 6.13
CA TYR A 36 -5.35 -0.25 5.32
C TYR A 36 -4.82 0.40 4.05
N HIS A 37 -5.18 -0.17 2.90
CA HIS A 37 -4.87 0.42 1.60
C HIS A 37 -5.92 1.48 1.28
N TYR A 38 -5.49 2.71 1.17
CA TYR A 38 -6.30 3.79 0.64
C TYR A 38 -5.91 3.95 -0.82
N ILE A 39 -6.76 3.49 -1.74
CA ILE A 39 -6.43 3.30 -3.16
C ILE A 39 -7.02 4.43 -4.00
N ASN A 40 -6.23 4.96 -4.92
CA ASN A 40 -6.71 5.80 -6.02
C ASN A 40 -6.43 5.09 -7.37
N PRO A 41 -7.46 4.48 -8.01
CA PRO A 41 -7.31 3.79 -9.29
C PRO A 41 -6.82 4.67 -10.45
N GLU A 42 -6.97 6.00 -10.36
CA GLU A 42 -6.45 6.95 -11.36
C GLU A 42 -4.92 6.87 -11.48
N TYR A 43 -4.23 6.49 -10.40
CA TYR A 43 -2.78 6.37 -10.35
C TYR A 43 -2.28 4.95 -10.59
N TYR A 44 -3.14 4.02 -11.03
CA TYR A 44 -2.66 2.73 -11.53
C TYR A 44 -1.76 2.93 -12.75
N GLY A 45 -0.57 2.33 -12.72
CA GLY A 45 0.45 2.51 -13.76
C GLY A 45 1.36 3.71 -13.55
N SER A 46 1.09 4.57 -12.55
CA SER A 46 1.95 5.70 -12.22
C SER A 46 3.31 5.22 -11.73
N LEU A 47 4.39 5.80 -12.27
CA LEU A 47 5.76 5.67 -11.78
C LEU A 47 6.29 7.01 -11.24
N ASP A 48 5.39 7.95 -10.95
CA ASP A 48 5.71 9.24 -10.32
C ASP A 48 5.80 9.05 -8.80
N PRO A 49 6.94 9.37 -8.16
CA PRO A 49 7.09 9.31 -6.70
C PRO A 49 6.03 10.10 -5.91
N ALA A 50 5.43 11.13 -6.51
CA ALA A 50 4.41 11.96 -5.87
C ALA A 50 2.97 11.44 -6.05
N LYS A 51 2.76 10.45 -6.92
CA LYS A 51 1.43 9.91 -7.26
C LYS A 51 1.42 8.38 -7.10
N PRO A 52 1.51 7.87 -5.87
CA PRO A 52 1.34 6.45 -5.60
C PRO A 52 -0.11 6.03 -5.82
N ALA A 53 -0.31 4.77 -6.22
CA ALA A 53 -1.64 4.19 -6.41
C ALA A 53 -2.34 3.87 -5.09
N ALA A 54 -1.60 3.56 -4.03
CA ALA A 54 -2.15 3.41 -2.69
C ALA A 54 -1.32 4.12 -1.63
N LEU A 55 -2.02 4.50 -0.56
CA LEU A 55 -1.47 4.99 0.69
C LEU A 55 -1.72 3.94 1.76
N LEU A 56 -0.70 3.61 2.54
CA LEU A 56 -0.79 2.59 3.58
C LEU A 56 -1.00 3.26 4.92
N TYR A 57 -2.04 2.83 5.64
CA TYR A 57 -2.33 3.31 6.98
C TYR A 57 -2.40 2.16 7.97
N GLU A 58 -2.16 2.48 9.22
CA GLU A 58 -2.51 1.63 10.36
C GLU A 58 -3.43 2.38 11.31
N ASP A 59 -4.01 1.65 12.27
CA ASP A 59 -4.77 2.28 13.35
C ASP A 59 -3.84 3.13 14.24
N ASP A 60 -4.28 4.33 14.62
CA ASP A 60 -3.50 5.20 15.51
C ASP A 60 -3.74 4.93 17.01
N GLY A 61 -4.62 3.97 17.34
CA GLY A 61 -5.04 3.63 18.69
C GLY A 61 -6.06 4.58 19.32
N LYS A 62 -6.51 5.59 18.57
CA LYS A 62 -7.46 6.64 19.01
C LYS A 62 -8.69 6.70 18.11
N GLY A 63 -8.90 5.69 17.27
CA GLY A 63 -9.99 5.65 16.29
C GLY A 63 -9.68 6.39 14.98
N GLY A 64 -8.44 6.81 14.78
CA GLY A 64 -7.95 7.43 13.55
C GLY A 64 -7.02 6.51 12.76
N ARG A 65 -6.40 7.09 11.73
CA ARG A 65 -5.44 6.39 10.85
C ARG A 65 -4.10 7.12 10.84
N ARG A 66 -3.02 6.36 10.93
CA ARG A 66 -1.65 6.85 10.80
C ARG A 66 -1.05 6.37 9.49
N LEU A 67 -0.57 7.30 8.67
CA LEU A 67 0.12 6.99 7.42
C LEU A 67 1.47 6.31 7.73
N THR A 68 1.70 5.12 7.17
CA THR A 68 2.89 4.29 7.41
C THR A 68 3.78 4.19 6.17
N GLY A 69 3.18 4.12 4.99
CA GLY A 69 3.86 3.92 3.73
C GLY A 69 3.01 4.27 2.52
N VAL A 70 3.53 3.97 1.34
CA VAL A 70 2.87 4.17 0.05
C VAL A 70 3.13 2.97 -0.85
N GLU A 71 2.31 2.82 -1.87
CA GLU A 71 2.39 1.72 -2.82
C GLU A 71 2.16 2.20 -4.25
N TRP A 72 3.01 1.75 -5.18
CA TRP A 72 2.76 1.89 -6.62
C TRP A 72 2.24 0.57 -7.17
N ILE A 73 1.13 0.64 -7.89
CA ILE A 73 0.44 -0.53 -8.45
C ILE A 73 0.38 -0.38 -9.96
N VAL A 74 0.86 -1.39 -10.68
CA VAL A 74 0.78 -1.45 -12.15
C VAL A 74 0.08 -2.73 -12.55
N LYS A 75 -1.08 -2.63 -13.22
CA LYS A 75 -1.85 -3.81 -13.66
C LYS A 75 -0.98 -4.72 -14.53
N ALA A 76 -0.93 -6.00 -14.20
CA ALA A 76 -0.21 -6.99 -14.97
C ALA A 76 -1.10 -7.48 -16.12
N GLY A 77 -0.49 -7.73 -17.28
CA GLY A 77 -1.16 -8.20 -18.48
C GLY A 77 -0.18 -8.89 -19.42
N LYS A 78 -0.70 -9.54 -20.47
CA LYS A 78 0.10 -10.39 -21.38
C LYS A 78 1.32 -9.67 -21.98
N ASN A 79 1.23 -8.35 -22.16
CA ASN A 79 2.30 -7.51 -22.73
C ASN A 79 2.83 -6.44 -21.76
N THR A 80 2.52 -6.55 -20.46
CA THR A 80 2.98 -5.57 -19.48
C THR A 80 4.29 -6.02 -18.87
N ALA A 81 5.38 -5.33 -19.24
CA ALA A 81 6.68 -5.54 -18.63
C ALA A 81 6.66 -5.13 -17.15
N ARG A 82 7.37 -5.89 -16.30
CA ARG A 82 7.54 -5.56 -14.88
C ARG A 82 8.29 -4.22 -14.74
N PRO A 83 7.68 -3.19 -14.15
CA PRO A 83 8.32 -1.88 -14.02
C PRO A 83 9.49 -1.90 -13.04
N THR A 84 10.31 -0.85 -13.10
CA THR A 84 11.41 -0.59 -12.17
C THR A 84 11.31 0.84 -11.66
N MET A 85 11.51 1.05 -10.36
CA MET A 85 11.54 2.36 -9.72
C MET A 85 12.48 2.32 -8.52
N PHE A 86 13.20 3.42 -8.26
CA PHE A 86 14.23 3.49 -7.20
C PHE A 86 15.30 2.38 -7.29
N GLY A 87 15.61 1.92 -8.51
CA GLY A 87 16.56 0.82 -8.72
C GLY A 87 16.02 -0.57 -8.37
N ARG A 88 14.73 -0.71 -8.02
CA ARG A 88 14.09 -1.99 -7.72
C ARG A 88 13.03 -2.34 -8.75
N LYS A 89 12.98 -3.61 -9.13
CA LYS A 89 11.84 -4.16 -9.89
C LYS A 89 10.65 -4.26 -8.94
N PHE A 90 9.45 -4.04 -9.48
CA PHE A 90 8.22 -4.24 -8.72
C PHE A 90 8.05 -5.73 -8.38
N GLU A 91 7.47 -6.03 -7.23
CA GLU A 91 7.08 -7.37 -6.83
C GLU A 91 5.88 -7.85 -7.68
N GLY A 92 5.71 -9.17 -7.77
CA GLY A 92 4.63 -9.80 -8.54
C GLY A 92 5.05 -10.42 -9.88
N PRO A 93 4.11 -10.76 -10.77
CA PRO A 93 2.69 -10.41 -10.70
C PRO A 93 2.02 -11.06 -9.49
N ILE A 94 1.46 -10.22 -8.62
CA ILE A 94 0.65 -10.62 -7.48
C ILE A 94 -0.73 -10.92 -8.03
N THR A 95 -1.17 -12.17 -7.91
CA THR A 95 -2.53 -12.55 -8.27
C THR A 95 -3.51 -11.93 -7.27
N ALA A 96 -4.69 -11.54 -7.73
CA ALA A 96 -5.72 -11.04 -6.83
C ALA A 96 -6.01 -12.12 -5.76
N HIS A 97 -5.59 -11.87 -4.52
CA HIS A 97 -6.00 -12.71 -3.39
C HIS A 97 -7.50 -12.54 -3.15
N HIS A 98 -8.15 -13.54 -2.54
CA HIS A 98 -9.61 -13.65 -2.43
C HIS A 98 -10.33 -12.40 -1.86
N ASN A 99 -9.62 -11.47 -1.22
CA ASN A 99 -10.18 -10.25 -0.64
C ASN A 99 -9.57 -8.94 -1.20
N SER A 100 -8.70 -9.01 -2.22
CA SER A 100 -8.14 -7.81 -2.85
C SER A 100 -9.04 -7.35 -3.99
N THR A 101 -9.43 -6.08 -3.97
CA THR A 101 -10.15 -5.44 -5.08
C THR A 101 -9.23 -5.08 -6.25
N ILE A 102 -7.93 -5.37 -6.13
CA ILE A 102 -6.93 -5.04 -7.14
C ILE A 102 -6.76 -6.27 -8.05
N PRO A 103 -6.98 -6.14 -9.37
CA PRO A 103 -6.66 -7.19 -10.34
C PRO A 103 -5.20 -7.60 -10.27
N THR A 104 -4.81 -8.71 -10.91
CA THR A 104 -3.41 -9.13 -10.99
C THR A 104 -2.49 -7.96 -11.37
N HIS A 105 -1.47 -7.68 -10.55
CA HIS A 105 -0.68 -6.47 -10.66
C HIS A 105 0.77 -6.67 -10.20
N TYR A 106 1.63 -5.74 -10.60
CA TYR A 106 2.93 -5.52 -10.00
C TYR A 106 2.80 -4.46 -8.91
N SER A 107 3.47 -4.66 -7.78
CA SER A 107 3.42 -3.72 -6.65
C SER A 107 4.83 -3.31 -6.23
N LEU A 108 4.99 -2.06 -5.79
CA LEU A 108 6.16 -1.63 -5.05
C LEU A 108 5.72 -0.88 -3.80
N HIS A 109 5.98 -1.48 -2.64
CA HIS A 109 5.74 -0.88 -1.34
C HIS A 109 6.92 0.02 -0.96
N ALA A 110 6.66 1.14 -0.28
CA ALA A 110 7.69 1.96 0.34
C ALA A 110 7.24 2.47 1.71
N TRP A 111 7.95 2.04 2.75
CA TRP A 111 7.69 2.37 4.15
C TRP A 111 8.34 3.71 4.54
N LEU A 112 7.75 4.82 4.05
CA LEU A 112 8.32 6.16 4.18
C LEU A 112 8.12 6.81 5.56
N TYR A 113 7.17 6.34 6.36
CA TYR A 113 6.74 7.01 7.60
C TYR A 113 6.82 6.14 8.84
N LYS A 114 6.72 4.82 8.66
CA LYS A 114 6.97 3.83 9.70
C LYS A 114 8.18 3.00 9.27
N ASN A 115 9.10 2.74 10.18
CA ASN A 115 10.22 1.84 9.89
C ASN A 115 9.68 0.44 9.58
N ASN A 116 10.33 -0.26 8.64
CA ASN A 116 10.08 -1.68 8.41
C ASN A 116 11.37 -2.47 8.70
N PRO A 117 11.42 -3.28 9.76
CA PRO A 117 12.57 -4.12 10.08
C PRO A 117 12.99 -5.06 8.93
N SER A 118 12.04 -5.49 8.10
CA SER A 118 12.31 -6.36 6.95
C SER A 118 12.82 -5.61 5.72
N GLY A 119 12.81 -4.27 5.75
CA GLY A 119 13.36 -3.40 4.73
C GLY A 119 12.37 -2.39 4.16
N LEU A 120 12.89 -1.25 3.68
CA LEU A 120 12.09 -0.11 3.18
C LEU A 120 11.08 -0.47 2.09
N PHE A 121 11.41 -1.44 1.23
CA PHE A 121 10.56 -1.85 0.11
C PHE A 121 9.99 -3.27 0.24
N TYR A 122 10.11 -3.89 1.41
CA TYR A 122 9.52 -5.20 1.66
C TYR A 122 8.00 -5.07 1.79
N GLU A 123 7.23 -6.02 1.27
CA GLU A 123 5.77 -5.88 1.15
C GLU A 123 5.06 -5.88 2.52
N TRP A 124 5.48 -6.76 3.43
CA TRP A 124 4.90 -6.87 4.77
C TRP A 124 5.68 -6.03 5.78
N ASN A 125 5.01 -5.51 6.80
CA ASN A 125 5.70 -4.92 7.95
C ASN A 125 5.28 -5.63 9.24
N PRO A 126 6.22 -6.29 9.95
CA PRO A 126 5.91 -7.03 11.19
C PRO A 126 5.37 -6.13 12.31
N ASP A 127 5.68 -4.83 12.26
CA ASP A 127 5.28 -3.85 13.27
C ASP A 127 3.93 -3.20 12.97
N VAL A 128 3.38 -3.37 11.77
CA VAL A 128 2.02 -2.93 11.44
C VAL A 128 1.04 -3.95 11.97
N LYS A 129 -0.04 -3.48 12.60
CA LYS A 129 -1.07 -4.33 13.19
C LYS A 129 -2.43 -4.01 12.59
N CYS A 130 -3.15 -5.07 12.21
CA CYS A 130 -4.58 -5.02 11.95
C CYS A 130 -5.32 -5.52 13.19
N PRO A 131 -6.47 -4.94 13.58
CA PRO A 131 -7.27 -5.43 14.71
C PRO A 131 -7.71 -6.89 14.53
N TYR A 132 -8.10 -7.24 13.30
CA TYR A 132 -8.45 -8.58 12.84
C TYR A 132 -8.37 -8.63 11.31
N PRO A 133 -8.31 -9.84 10.70
CA PRO A 133 -8.27 -9.96 9.24
C PRO A 133 -9.49 -9.32 8.57
N GLY A 134 -9.26 -8.45 7.58
CA GLY A 134 -10.34 -7.78 6.86
C GLY A 134 -11.10 -6.73 7.68
N ALA A 135 -10.49 -6.18 8.73
CA ALA A 135 -11.07 -5.06 9.48
C ALA A 135 -11.48 -3.91 8.53
N PRO A 136 -12.69 -3.35 8.64
CA PRO A 136 -13.16 -2.28 7.77
C PRO A 136 -12.27 -1.03 7.85
N GLY A 137 -12.07 -0.39 6.69
CA GLY A 137 -11.17 0.74 6.48
C GLY A 137 -11.74 2.10 6.87
#